data_AF-X1KNJ6-F1
#
_entry.id   AF-X1KNJ6-F1
#
_cell.length_a   1.000
_cell.length_b   1.000
_cell.length_c   1.000
_cell.angle_alpha   90.00
_cell.angle_beta   90.00
_cell.angle_gamma   90.00
#
_symmetry.space_group_name_H-M   'P 1'
#
loop_
_entity.id
_entity.type
_entity.pdbx_description
1 polymer ?
#
loop_
_entity_poly.entity_id
_entity_poly.type
_entity_poly.pdbx_seq_one_letter_code
_entity_poly.pdbx_strand_id
1 'polypeptide(L)' 'MITGANSGIGKATAIQLAKMGFHIVMVCRNRERGENAQNQIKEESGNNNIDLIIADLASLESVKNLADEFKKK' A
#
# COMPACT_ATOMS: atom_id res chain seq x y z
N MET A 1 -7.10 2.96 -0.38
CA MET A 1 -6.20 1.95 -0.99
C MET A 1 -5.45 2.61 -2.15
N ILE A 2 -4.15 2.33 -2.30
CA ILE A 2 -3.30 2.86 -3.38
C ILE A 2 -2.55 1.70 -4.02
N THR A 3 -2.69 1.50 -5.33
CA THR A 3 -1.95 0.50 -6.11
C THR A 3 -0.63 1.06 -6.62
N GLY A 4 0.41 0.24 -6.68
CA GLY A 4 1.75 0.71 -7.09
C GLY A 4 2.35 1.68 -6.08
N ALA A 5 2.00 1.54 -4.80
CA ALA A 5 2.39 2.46 -3.73
C ALA A 5 3.87 2.31 -3.30
N ASN A 6 4.63 1.40 -3.91
CA ASN A 6 6.03 1.15 -3.57
C ASN A 6 7.02 2.13 -4.21
N SER A 7 6.62 2.90 -5.22
CA SER A 7 7.51 3.87 -5.88
C SER A 7 6.74 5.01 -6.56
N GLY A 8 7.50 6.00 -7.04
CA GLY A 8 7.00 7.08 -7.90
C GLY A 8 5.81 7.83 -7.29
N ILE A 9 4.81 8.09 -8.13
CA ILE A 9 3.61 8.86 -7.77
C ILE A 9 2.84 8.14 -6.66
N GLY A 10 2.66 6.82 -6.74
CA GLY A 10 1.92 6.04 -5.74
C GLY A 10 2.52 6.18 -4.34
N LYS A 11 3.86 6.09 -4.22
CA LYS A 11 4.55 6.32 -2.94
C LYS A 11 4.37 7.75 -2.44
N ALA A 12 4.57 8.75 -3.31
CA ALA A 12 4.42 10.16 -2.94
C ALA A 12 3.00 10.48 -2.44
N THR A 13 1.97 9.95 -3.11
CA THR A 13 0.57 10.06 -2.69
C THR A 13 0.34 9.38 -1.34
N ALA A 14 0.90 8.19 -1.13
CA ALA A 14 0.79 7.47 0.14
C ALA A 14 1.39 8.26 1.31
N ILE A 15 2.56 8.88 1.13
CA ILE A 15 3.20 9.75 2.13
C ILE A 15 2.30 10.93 2.47
N GLN A 16 1.80 11.64 1.45
CA GLN A 16 1.03 12.85 1.68
C GLN A 16 -0.29 12.55 2.39
N LEU A 17 -0.99 11.49 2.00
CA LEU A 17 -2.23 11.08 2.67
C LEU A 17 -1.96 10.55 4.08
N ALA A 18 -0.87 9.81 4.29
CA ALA A 18 -0.48 9.34 5.63
C ALA A 18 -0.16 10.51 6.58
N LYS A 19 0.51 11.57 6.09
CA LYS A 19 0.77 12.82 6.84
C LYS A 19 -0.52 13.55 7.26
N MET A 20 -1.59 13.38 6.50
CA MET A 20 -2.92 13.91 6.83
C MET A 20 -3.69 13.02 7.83
N GLY A 21 -3.09 11.93 8.30
CA GLY A 21 -3.68 11.02 9.29
C GLY A 21 -4.56 9.92 8.70
N PHE A 22 -4.63 9.78 7.37
CA PHE A 22 -5.43 8.71 6.75
C PHE A 22 -4.83 7.32 7.00
N HIS A 23 -5.70 6.31 7.06
CA HIS A 23 -5.30 4.92 6.97
C HIS A 23 -5.00 4.56 5.51
N ILE A 24 -3.78 4.07 5.27
CA ILE A 24 -3.31 3.74 3.93
C ILE A 24 -3.24 2.24 3.78
N VAL A 25 -3.95 1.69 2.79
CA VAL A 25 -3.74 0.31 2.34
C VAL A 25 -2.96 0.34 1.04
N MET A 26 -1.71 -0.09 1.09
CA MET A 26 -0.81 -0.20 -0.05
C MET A 26 -1.04 -1.52 -0.77
N VAL A 27 -1.04 -1.49 -2.10
CA VAL A 27 -1.06 -2.69 -2.94
C VAL A 27 0.19 -2.72 -3.81
N CYS A 28 1.00 -3.76 -3.65
CA CYS A 28 2.28 -3.93 -4.33
C CYS A 28 2.40 -5.34 -4.90
N ARG A 29 3.14 -5.50 -6.01
CA ARG A 29 3.39 -6.83 -6.60
C ARG A 29 4.52 -7.59 -5.92
N ASN A 30 5.60 -6.88 -5.58
CA ASN A 30 6.77 -7.46 -4.92
C ASN A 30 6.74 -7.12 -3.42
N ARG A 31 6.84 -8.16 -2.58
CA ARG A 31 6.76 -8.06 -1.13
C ARG A 31 7.85 -7.17 -0.54
N GLU A 32 9.11 -7.50 -0.81
CA GLU A 32 10.27 -6.79 -0.25
C GLU A 32 10.24 -5.29 -0.58
N ARG A 33 9.97 -4.94 -1.85
CA ARG A 33 9.83 -3.53 -2.25
C ARG A 33 8.63 -2.86 -1.58
N GLY A 34 7.54 -3.58 -1.37
CA GLY A 34 6.37 -3.10 -0.66
C GLY A 34 6.64 -2.81 0.81
N GLU A 35 7.31 -3.74 1.51
CA GLU A 35 7.67 -3.62 2.94
C GLU A 35 8.67 -2.47 3.16
N ASN A 36 9.68 -2.35 2.28
CA ASN A 36 10.61 -1.21 2.31
C ASN A 36 9.88 0.13 2.14
N ALA A 37 8.96 0.22 1.18
CA ALA A 37 8.18 1.44 0.98
C ALA A 37 7.23 1.72 2.15
N GLN A 38 6.58 0.69 2.71
CA GLN A 38 5.71 0.82 3.89
C GLN A 38 6.47 1.43 5.07
N ASN A 39 7.68 0.93 5.35
CA ASN A 39 8.53 1.46 6.43
C ASN A 39 8.91 2.92 6.17
N GLN A 40 9.32 3.26 4.95
CA GLN A 40 9.63 4.63 4.57
C GLN A 40 8.42 5.56 4.72
N ILE A 41 7.22 5.12 4.32
CA ILE A 41 6.02 5.95 4.46
C ILE A 41 5.69 6.15 5.94
N LYS A 42 5.80 5.12 6.79
CA LYS A 42 5.60 5.24 8.25
C LYS A 42 6.58 6.24 8.86
N GLU A 43 7.85 6.15 8.51
CA GLU A 43 8.91 7.05 8.99
C GLU A 43 8.68 8.50 8.51
N GLU A 44 8.44 8.71 7.22
CA GLU A 44 8.28 10.05 6.63
C GLU A 44 6.97 10.75 7.04
N SER A 45 5.93 9.98 7.37
CA SER A 45 4.61 10.51 7.75
C SER A 45 4.37 10.57 9.26
N GLY A 46 5.09 9.79 10.06
CA GLY A 46 4.80 9.59 11.49
C GLY A 46 3.53 8.78 11.76
N ASN A 47 2.89 8.22 10.72
CA ASN A 47 1.63 7.49 10.83
C ASN A 47 1.86 5.98 10.65
N ASN A 48 1.46 5.19 11.65
CA ASN A 48 1.62 3.74 11.65
C ASN A 48 0.44 2.97 11.03
N ASN A 49 -0.67 3.67 10.72
CA ASN A 49 -1.87 3.09 10.10
C ASN A 49 -1.64 2.89 8.60
N ILE A 50 -0.71 1.99 8.28
CA ILE A 50 -0.34 1.64 6.91
C ILE A 50 -0.28 0.13 6.80
N ASP A 51 -1.20 -0.44 6.02
CA ASP A 51 -1.25 -1.85 5.65
C ASP A 51 -0.63 -2.09 4.28
N LEU A 52 -0.14 -3.31 4.06
CA LEU A 52 0.39 -3.76 2.79
C LEU A 52 -0.30 -5.05 2.37
N ILE A 53 -0.90 -5.05 1.18
CA ILE A 53 -1.44 -6.23 0.52
C ILE A 53 -0.60 -6.53 -0.73
N ILE A 54 -0.28 -7.81 -0.93
CA ILE A 54 0.47 -8.26 -2.11
C ILE A 54 -0.50 -8.79 -3.15
N ALA A 55 -0.46 -8.21 -4.35
CA ALA A 55 -1.31 -8.62 -5.45
C ALA A 55 -0.67 -8.39 -6.82
N ASP A 56 -0.95 -9.28 -7.76
CA ASP A 56 -0.62 -9.10 -9.17
C ASP A 56 -1.87 -8.63 -9.93
N LEU A 57 -1.91 -7.33 -10.26
CA LEU A 57 -3.06 -6.73 -10.95
C LEU A 57 -3.22 -7.19 -12.40
N ALA A 58 -2.26 -7.93 -12.95
CA ALA A 58 -2.43 -8.61 -14.24
C ALA A 58 -3.28 -9.90 -14.15
N SER A 59 -3.51 -10.43 -12.94
CA SER A 59 -4.32 -11.63 -12.69
C SER A 59 -5.68 -11.27 -12.06
N LEU A 60 -6.78 -11.56 -12.76
CA LEU A 60 -8.13 -11.34 -12.23
C LEU A 60 -8.43 -12.16 -10.97
N GLU A 61 -7.83 -13.35 -10.85
CA GLU A 61 -7.92 -14.14 -9.63
C GLU A 61 -7.22 -13.44 -8.47
N SER A 62 -6.01 -12.92 -8.69
CA SER A 62 -5.30 -12.14 -7.68
C SER A 62 -6.06 -10.86 -7.30
N VAL A 63 -6.74 -10.22 -8.23
CA VAL A 63 -7.58 -9.03 -7.96
C VAL A 63 -8.79 -9.40 -7.09
N LYS A 64 -9.43 -10.55 -7.31
CA LYS A 64 -10.51 -11.04 -6.43
C LYS A 64 -10.00 -11.29 -5.02
N ASN A 65 -8.87 -11.98 -4.88
CA ASN A 65 -8.25 -12.25 -3.58
C ASN A 65 -7.85 -10.96 -2.86
N LEU A 66 -7.29 -9.98 -3.58
CA LEU A 66 -7.02 -8.63 -3.06
C LEU A 66 -8.30 -7.97 -2.53
N ALA A 67 -9.40 -8.02 -3.28
CA ALA A 67 -10.65 -7.41 -2.85
C ALA A 67 -11.20 -8.06 -1.56
N ASP A 68 -11.07 -9.37 -1.41
CA ASP A 68 -11.49 -10.09 -0.20
C ASP A 68 -10.57 -9.86 0.99
N GLU A 69 -9.27 -9.67 0.75
CA GLU A 69 -8.32 -9.26 1.79
C GLU A 69 -8.57 -7.82 2.24
N PHE A 70 -8.84 -6.91 1.30
CA PHE A 70 -9.12 -5.50 1.60
C PHE A 70 -10.36 -5.32 2.49
N LYS A 71 -11.42 -6.10 2.28
CA LYS A 71 -12.65 -6.06 3.12
C LYS A 71 -12.41 -6.42 4.59
N LYS A 72 -11.25 -7.00 4.94
CA LYS A 72 -10.90 -7.42 6.31
C LYS A 72 -10.05 -6.37 7.05
N LYS A 73 -9.73 -5.25 6.40
CA LYS A 73 -8.96 -4.13 6.95
C LYS A 73 -9.89 -3.01 7.36
#